data_AF-A0A1H0A835-F1
#
_entry.id   AF-A0A1H0A835-F1
#
_cell.length_a   1.000
_cell.length_b   1.000
_cell.length_c   1.000
_cell.angle_alpha   90.00
_cell.angle_beta   90.00
_cell.angle_gamma   90.00
#
_symmetry.space_group_name_H-M   'P 1'
#
loop_
_entity.id
_entity.type
_entity.pdbx_description
1 polymer ?
#
loop_
_entity_poly.entity_id
_entity_poly.type
_entity_poly.pdbx_seq_one_letter_code
_entity_poly.pdbx_strand_id
1 'polypeptide(L)'
;MKIVIDPGHSGPLEPGACAGGVRECDVVLAIAGLLAERLEDEGHAIWLTRTGDIATGDLGFRAALANAQGADVFVSIHANSAASPAAQGTEVYHYPGSSEGKRLAA
;
A
#
# COMPACT_ATOMS: atom_id res chain seq x y z
N MET A 1 7.74 -15.31 -6.05
CA MET A 1 6.59 -14.54 -6.54
C MET A 1 7.04 -13.14 -6.87
N LYS A 2 6.36 -12.48 -7.79
CA LYS A 2 6.48 -11.05 -8.06
C LYS A 2 5.40 -10.31 -7.29
N ILE A 3 5.80 -9.42 -6.39
CA ILE A 3 4.87 -8.69 -5.53
C ILE A 3 5.10 -7.20 -5.73
N VAL A 4 4.02 -6.46 -5.95
CA VAL A 4 4.06 -5.00 -5.97
C VAL A 4 3.41 -4.49 -4.69
N ILE A 5 4.16 -3.67 -3.97
CA ILE A 5 3.73 -3.02 -2.73
C ILE A 5 3.47 -1.55 -3.05
N ASP A 6 2.28 -1.08 -2.72
CA ASP A 6 1.83 0.27 -2.96
C ASP A 6 1.65 1.01 -1.63
N PRO A 7 2.65 1.74 -1.13
CA PRO A 7 2.44 2.66 -0.02
C PRO A 7 1.53 3.79 -0.51
N GLY A 8 0.31 3.84 0.05
CA GLY A 8 -0.71 4.82 -0.29
C GLY A 8 -0.21 6.26 -0.16
N HIS A 9 -0.88 7.18 -0.85
CA HIS A 9 -0.60 8.61 -0.77
C HIS A 9 0.85 8.97 -1.19
N SER A 10 1.26 10.24 -1.05
CA SER A 10 2.65 10.68 -1.30
C SER A 10 2.84 12.18 -1.03
N GLY A 11 3.90 12.53 -0.31
CA GLY A 11 4.42 13.90 -0.23
C GLY A 11 3.48 14.89 0.47
N PRO A 12 3.81 16.20 0.42
CA PRO A 12 3.08 17.24 1.16
C PRO A 12 1.70 17.59 0.58
N LEU A 13 1.44 17.27 -0.69
CA LEU A 13 0.18 17.61 -1.37
C LEU A 13 -0.91 16.56 -1.12
N GLU A 14 -0.52 15.29 -1.04
CA GLU A 14 -1.43 14.17 -0.79
C GLU A 14 -0.90 13.36 0.39
N PRO A 15 -0.92 13.89 1.64
CA PRO A 15 -0.36 13.21 2.79
C PRO A 15 -1.26 12.09 3.35
N GLY A 16 -2.49 11.96 2.84
CA GLY A 16 -3.54 11.11 3.40
C GLY A 16 -4.06 11.64 4.74
N ALA A 17 -4.53 10.76 5.61
CA ALA A 17 -4.97 11.12 6.95
C ALA A 17 -3.83 11.77 7.77
N CYS A 18 -4.14 12.85 8.49
CA CYS A 18 -3.16 13.59 9.30
C CYS A 18 -3.70 13.82 10.71
N ALA A 19 -2.92 13.46 11.73
CA ALA A 19 -3.25 13.69 13.14
C ALA A 19 -1.99 13.81 14.00
N GLY A 20 -1.95 14.78 14.92
CA GLY A 20 -0.85 14.91 15.89
C GLY A 20 0.54 15.10 15.27
N GLY A 21 0.63 15.64 14.04
CA GLY A 21 1.88 15.79 13.30
C GLY A 21 2.33 14.53 12.55
N VAL A 22 1.55 13.44 12.60
CA VAL A 22 1.76 12.22 11.82
C VAL A 22 0.94 12.28 10.54
N ARG A 23 1.55 11.87 9.42
CA ARG A 23 0.92 11.78 8.10
C ARG A 23 0.83 10.32 7.68
N GLU A 24 -0.31 9.89 7.15
CA GLU A 24 -0.53 8.54 6.64
C GLU A 24 0.57 8.13 5.65
N CYS A 25 0.92 9.01 4.70
CA CYS A 25 1.92 8.72 3.68
C CYS A 25 3.29 8.31 4.24
N ASP A 26 3.68 8.83 5.41
CA ASP A 26 4.95 8.49 6.07
C ASP A 26 4.86 7.12 6.74
N VAL A 27 3.75 6.88 7.45
CA VAL A 27 3.49 5.63 8.16
C VAL A 27 3.45 4.46 7.17
N VAL A 28 2.68 4.59 6.09
CA VAL A 28 2.52 3.52 5.11
C VAL A 28 3.78 3.29 4.28
N LEU A 29 4.61 4.33 4.06
CA LEU A 29 5.93 4.16 3.44
C LEU A 29 6.87 3.35 4.33
N ALA A 30 6.90 3.65 5.63
CA ALA A 30 7.72 2.90 6.58
C ALA A 30 7.28 1.43 6.67
N ILE A 31 5.96 1.17 6.74
CA ILE A 31 5.42 -0.19 6.74
C ILE A 31 5.77 -0.91 5.43
N ALA A 32 5.62 -0.25 4.28
CA ALA A 32 5.96 -0.84 2.98
C ALA A 32 7.44 -1.23 2.88
N GLY A 33 8.35 -0.40 3.41
CA GLY A 33 9.77 -0.72 3.47
C GLY A 33 10.06 -1.97 4.30
N LEU A 34 9.48 -2.05 5.50
CA LEU A 34 9.63 -3.23 6.39
C LEU A 34 9.03 -4.50 5.77
N LEU A 35 7.90 -4.38 5.08
CA LEU A 35 7.27 -5.51 4.37
C LEU A 35 8.13 -5.96 3.19
N ALA A 36 8.67 -5.01 2.41
CA ALA A 36 9.52 -5.29 1.27
C ALA A 36 10.77 -6.07 1.70
N GLU A 37 11.51 -5.56 2.70
CA GLU A 37 12.71 -6.19 3.23
C GLU A 37 12.44 -7.66 3.63
N ARG A 38 11.37 -7.90 4.41
CA ARG A 38 11.00 -9.25 4.84
C ARG A 38 10.66 -10.19 3.69
N LEU A 39 9.92 -9.71 2.69
CA LEU A 39 9.53 -10.54 1.55
C LEU A 39 10.72 -10.78 0.60
N GLU A 40 11.62 -9.81 0.45
CA GLU A 40 12.88 -9.99 -0.29
C GLU A 40 13.76 -11.05 0.38
N ASP A 41 13.86 -11.03 1.72
CA ASP A 41 14.58 -12.04 2.51
C ASP A 41 13.99 -13.46 2.33
N GLU A 42 12.69 -13.57 2.07
CA GLU A 42 12.00 -14.82 1.75
C GLU A 42 12.17 -15.24 0.26
N GLY A 43 12.89 -14.47 -0.54
CA GLY A 43 13.20 -14.77 -1.94
C GLY A 43 12.14 -14.31 -2.95
N HIS A 44 11.27 -13.38 -2.56
CA HIS A 44 10.32 -12.76 -3.48
C HIS A 44 10.95 -11.60 -4.26
N ALA A 45 10.47 -11.36 -5.48
CA ALA A 45 10.84 -10.19 -6.27
C ALA A 45 9.85 -9.07 -5.95
N ILE A 46 10.34 -7.96 -5.39
CA ILE A 46 9.51 -6.87 -4.88
C ILE A 46 9.70 -5.60 -5.71
N TRP A 47 8.59 -4.89 -5.93
CA TRP A 47 8.60 -3.53 -6.47
C TRP A 47 7.73 -2.65 -5.58
N LEU A 48 8.19 -1.44 -5.31
CA LEU A 48 7.37 -0.41 -4.67
C LEU A 48 6.85 0.57 -5.73
N THR A 49 5.61 1.01 -5.61
CA THR A 49 5.08 2.10 -6.48
C THR A 49 5.77 3.44 -6.21
N ARG A 50 6.36 3.61 -5.02
CA ARG A 50 7.26 4.71 -4.65
C ARG A 50 8.20 4.28 -3.52
N THR A 51 9.39 4.88 -3.48
CA THR A 51 10.38 4.70 -2.40
C THR A 51 10.63 5.98 -1.59
N GLY A 52 9.84 7.03 -1.84
CA GLY A 52 9.97 8.32 -1.18
C GLY A 52 8.73 9.19 -1.39
N ASP A 53 8.89 10.50 -1.19
CA ASP A 53 7.82 11.52 -1.21
C ASP A 53 7.43 11.99 -2.61
N ILE A 54 7.89 11.32 -3.67
CA ILE A 54 7.55 11.70 -5.04
C ILE A 54 6.04 11.57 -5.19
N ALA A 55 5.41 12.68 -5.58
CA ALA A 55 3.97 12.78 -5.79
C ALA A 55 3.54 11.98 -7.03
N THR A 56 3.49 10.66 -6.91
CA THR A 56 2.79 9.79 -7.85
C THR A 56 1.33 9.73 -7.43
N GLY A 57 0.64 10.87 -7.50
CA GLY A 57 -0.80 10.99 -7.21
C GLY A 57 -1.69 10.25 -8.21
N ASP A 58 -1.11 9.62 -9.22
CA ASP A 58 -1.81 8.87 -10.24
C ASP A 58 -2.06 7.41 -9.79
N LEU A 59 -3.31 7.12 -9.43
CA LEU A 59 -3.77 5.76 -9.14
C LEU A 59 -3.62 4.83 -10.35
N GLY A 60 -3.74 5.36 -11.56
CA GLY A 60 -3.56 4.62 -12.80
C GLY A 60 -2.13 4.08 -12.95
N PHE A 61 -1.13 4.91 -12.65
CA PHE A 61 0.27 4.49 -12.63
C PHE A 61 0.52 3.31 -11.69
N ARG A 62 -0.04 3.33 -10.47
CA ARG A 62 0.15 2.27 -9.47
C ARG A 62 -0.31 0.91 -9.99
N ALA A 63 -1.51 0.87 -10.58
CA ALA A 63 -2.06 -0.33 -11.21
C ALA A 63 -1.28 -0.72 -12.48
N ALA A 64 -0.89 0.25 -13.31
CA ALA A 64 -0.13 0.02 -14.53
C ALA A 64 1.25 -0.58 -14.24
N LEU A 65 1.94 -0.13 -13.18
CA LEU A 65 3.20 -0.71 -12.73
C LEU A 65 3.01 -2.19 -12.38
N ALA A 66 1.98 -2.52 -11.59
CA ALA A 66 1.71 -3.90 -11.20
C ALA A 66 1.45 -4.82 -12.40
N ASN A 67 0.64 -4.33 -13.35
CA ASN A 67 0.36 -5.03 -14.59
C ASN A 67 1.62 -5.21 -15.45
N ALA A 68 2.45 -4.17 -15.57
CA ALA A 68 3.67 -4.18 -16.38
C ALA A 68 4.74 -5.14 -15.82
N GLN A 69 4.85 -5.27 -14.50
CA GLN A 69 5.76 -6.25 -13.88
C GLN A 69 5.22 -7.69 -13.96
N GLY A 70 3.94 -7.85 -14.27
CA GLY A 70 3.25 -9.14 -14.21
C GLY A 70 3.23 -9.66 -12.78
N ALA A 71 2.81 -8.81 -11.83
CA ALA A 71 2.77 -9.16 -10.42
C ALA A 71 1.78 -10.31 -10.14
N ASP A 72 2.21 -11.25 -9.31
CA ASP A 72 1.35 -12.30 -8.76
C ASP A 72 0.42 -11.72 -7.68
N VAL A 73 0.92 -10.72 -6.95
CA VAL A 73 0.22 -10.06 -5.84
C VAL A 73 0.46 -8.54 -5.90
N PHE A 74 -0.61 -7.79 -5.67
CA PHE A 74 -0.57 -6.34 -5.43
C PHE A 74 -1.11 -6.06 -4.03
N VAL A 75 -0.32 -5.39 -3.18
CA VAL A 75 -0.70 -5.00 -1.82
C VAL A 75 -0.62 -3.48 -1.71
N SER A 76 -1.77 -2.82 -1.55
CA SER A 76 -1.82 -1.39 -1.22
C SER A 76 -1.99 -1.21 0.29
N ILE A 77 -1.18 -0.33 0.88
CA ILE A 77 -1.11 -0.12 2.33
C ILE A 77 -1.61 1.29 2.64
N HIS A 78 -2.61 1.36 3.51
CA HIS A 78 -3.27 2.58 3.96
C HIS A 78 -3.42 2.61 5.49
N ALA A 79 -3.62 3.80 6.05
CA ALA A 79 -3.95 3.98 7.45
C ALA A 79 -5.27 4.74 7.57
N ASN A 80 -6.33 4.01 7.89
CA ASN A 80 -7.69 4.54 7.89
C ASN A 80 -7.87 5.67 8.93
N SER A 81 -8.90 6.49 8.72
CA SER A 81 -9.27 7.58 9.63
C SER A 81 -10.79 7.67 9.75
N ALA A 82 -11.26 7.96 10.97
CA ALA A 82 -12.67 8.09 11.27
C ALA A 82 -12.90 9.21 12.28
N ALA A 83 -14.08 9.84 12.22
CA ALA A 83 -14.47 10.88 13.17
C ALA A 83 -14.68 10.32 14.59
N SER A 84 -15.10 9.07 14.71
CA SER A 84 -15.30 8.41 15.99
C SER A 84 -13.99 7.80 16.48
N PRO A 85 -13.48 8.17 17.67
CA PRO A 85 -12.28 7.56 18.23
C PRO A 85 -12.50 6.10 18.66
N ALA A 86 -13.76 5.61 18.65
CA ALA A 86 -14.06 4.22 18.90
C ALA A 86 -13.75 3.31 17.69
N ALA A 87 -13.60 3.87 16.49
CA ALA A 87 -13.19 3.13 15.31
C ALA A 87 -11.69 2.79 15.40
N GLN A 88 -11.38 1.53 15.62
CA GLN A 88 -10.02 1.01 15.78
C GLN A 88 -9.92 -0.39 15.18
N GLY A 89 -8.71 -0.80 14.79
CA GLY A 89 -8.42 -2.12 14.25
C GLY A 89 -7.87 -2.08 12.83
N THR A 90 -7.88 -3.24 12.19
CA THR A 90 -7.39 -3.45 10.82
C THR A 90 -8.50 -4.04 9.97
N GLU A 91 -8.49 -3.72 8.68
CA GLU A 91 -9.38 -4.27 7.68
C GLU A 91 -8.63 -4.47 6.37
N VAL A 92 -9.09 -5.42 5.56
CA VAL A 92 -8.49 -5.71 4.25
C VAL A 92 -9.58 -5.66 3.20
N TYR A 93 -9.34 -4.86 2.17
CA TYR A 93 -10.20 -4.78 1.00
C TYR A 93 -9.61 -5.64 -0.12
N HIS A 94 -10.50 -6.23 -0.91
CA HIS A 94 -10.14 -6.89 -2.16
C HIS A 94 -11.04 -6.41 -3.29
N TYR A 95 -10.57 -6.58 -4.53
CA TYR A 95 -11.39 -6.23 -5.69
C TYR A 95 -12.69 -7.06 -5.73
N PRO A 96 -13.87 -6.44 -5.89
CA PRO A 96 -15.14 -7.16 -5.95
C PRO A 96 -15.13 -8.24 -7.04
N GLY A 97 -15.59 -9.44 -6.71
CA GLY A 97 -15.64 -10.58 -7.63
C GLY A 97 -14.31 -11.32 -7.84
N SER A 98 -13.20 -10.85 -7.29
CA SER A 98 -11.91 -11.58 -7.34
C SER A 98 -11.88 -12.70 -6.28
N SER A 99 -11.90 -13.97 -6.72
CA SER A 99 -11.74 -15.13 -5.83
C SER A 99 -10.36 -15.17 -5.18
N GLU A 100 -9.30 -14.89 -5.96
CA GLU A 100 -7.93 -14.85 -5.47
C GLU A 100 -7.70 -13.67 -4.52
N GLY A 101 -8.28 -12.51 -4.82
CA GLY A 101 -8.24 -11.35 -3.93
C GLY A 101 -8.94 -11.64 -2.60
N LYS A 102 -10.11 -12.30 -2.65
CA LYS A 102 -10.82 -12.74 -1.44
C LYS A 102 -10.00 -13.74 -0.62
N ARG A 103 -9.34 -14.70 -1.27
CA ARG A 103 -8.47 -15.68 -0.60
C ARG A 103 -7.25 -15.01 0.04
N LEU A 104 -6.66 -14.03 -0.64
CA LEU A 104 -5.50 -13.29 -0.14
C LEU A 104 -5.86 -12.38 1.05
N ALA A 105 -7.08 -11.83 1.07
CA ALA A 105 -7.56 -10.95 2.12
C ALA A 105 -8.10 -11.66 3.38
N ALA A 106 -8.15 -13.00 3.37
CA ALA A 106 -8.78 -13.83 4.40
C ALA A 106 -7.81 -14.31 5.49
#